data_AF-A0A9P7XS39-F1
#
_entry.id   AF-A0A9P7XS39-F1
#
_cell.length_a   1.000
_cell.length_b   1.000
_cell.length_c   1.000
_cell.angle_alpha   90.00
_cell.angle_beta   90.00
_cell.angle_gamma   90.00
#
_symmetry.space_group_name_H-M   'P 1'
#
loop_
_entity.id
_entity.type
_entity.pdbx_description
1 polymer ?
#
loop_
_entity_poly.entity_id
_entity_poly.type
_entity_poly.pdbx_seq_one_letter_code
_entity_poly.pdbx_strand_id
1 'polypeptide(L)'
;MSSAASKILSTLRGPVLYNAKVAGQVAKQVYIREGMAPPSVAQIETARDAALKFIWDARQAKTWRNISKTQFLNAGLVAAEAYAFFMVGEIIGRRSLVGYNVKSADSNDHHH
;
A
#
# COMPACT_ATOMS: atom_id res chain seq x y z
N MET A 1 34.65 -24.60 -4.12
CA MET A 1 33.67 -24.83 -3.04
C MET A 1 32.34 -24.19 -3.42
N SER A 2 31.44 -24.90 -4.14
CA SER A 2 30.17 -24.33 -4.64
C SER A 2 29.05 -25.38 -4.85
N SER A 3 29.24 -26.62 -4.39
CA SER A 3 28.37 -27.75 -4.75
C SER A 3 27.10 -27.85 -3.90
N ALA A 4 27.19 -27.64 -2.59
CA ALA A 4 26.06 -27.82 -1.67
C ALA A 4 24.96 -26.76 -1.86
N ALA A 5 25.32 -25.47 -1.94
CA ALA A 5 24.37 -24.38 -2.16
C ALA A 5 23.66 -24.50 -3.52
N SER A 6 24.38 -24.88 -4.58
CA SER A 6 23.79 -25.13 -5.90
C SER A 6 22.81 -26.30 -5.88
N LYS A 7 23.11 -27.37 -5.12
CA LYS A 7 22.27 -28.57 -5.00
C LYS A 7 21.01 -28.31 -4.17
N ILE A 8 21.12 -27.50 -3.11
CA ILE A 8 19.97 -27.04 -2.31
C ILE A 8 19.09 -26.14 -3.18
N LEU A 9 19.66 -25.16 -3.88
CA LEU A 9 18.92 -24.26 -4.75
C LEU A 9 18.22 -25.02 -5.88
N SER A 10 18.87 -26.00 -6.52
CA SER A 10 18.26 -26.81 -7.58
C SER A 10 17.09 -27.66 -7.06
N THR A 11 17.18 -28.15 -5.82
CA THR A 11 16.12 -28.96 -5.19
C THR A 11 14.94 -28.08 -4.75
N LEU A 12 15.21 -26.88 -4.24
CA LEU A 12 14.17 -25.95 -3.77
C LEU A 12 13.50 -25.17 -4.91
N ARG A 13 14.16 -25.04 -6.07
CA ARG A 13 13.63 -24.29 -7.23
C ARG A 13 12.25 -24.79 -7.65
N GLY A 14 12.05 -26.11 -7.73
CA GLY A 14 10.76 -26.70 -8.11
C GLY A 14 9.63 -26.32 -7.16
N PRO A 15 9.73 -26.68 -5.85
CA PRO A 15 8.72 -26.36 -4.85
C PRO A 15 8.48 -24.84 -4.68
N VAL A 16 9.53 -24.02 -4.67
CA VAL A 16 9.41 -22.57 -4.52
C VAL A 16 8.66 -21.95 -5.70
N LEU A 17 9.00 -22.34 -6.93
CA LEU A 17 8.30 -21.83 -8.11
C LEU A 17 6.84 -22.29 -8.15
N TYR A 18 6.55 -23.53 -7.76
CA TYR A 18 5.18 -24.02 -7.66
C TYR A 18 4.37 -23.22 -6.64
N ASN A 19 4.88 -23.08 -5.41
CA ASN A 19 4.20 -22.32 -4.36
C ASN A 19 4.04 -20.84 -4.71
N ALA A 20 5.03 -20.22 -5.37
CA ALA A 20 4.93 -18.85 -5.86
C ALA A 20 3.82 -18.71 -6.92
N LYS A 21 3.66 -19.68 -7.83
CA LYS A 21 2.56 -19.69 -8.81
C LYS A 21 1.21 -19.82 -8.13
N VAL A 22 1.07 -20.72 -7.16
CA VAL A 22 -0.18 -20.89 -6.41
C VAL A 22 -0.52 -19.60 -5.65
N ALA A 23 0.45 -19.03 -4.93
CA ALA A 23 0.29 -17.75 -4.25
C ALA A 23 -0.14 -16.63 -5.22
N GLY A 24 0.46 -16.59 -6.42
CA GLY A 24 0.05 -15.65 -7.47
C GLY A 24 -1.39 -15.83 -7.94
N GLN A 25 -1.88 -17.08 -8.09
CA GLN A 25 -3.28 -17.33 -8.44
C GLN A 25 -4.24 -16.93 -7.32
N VAL A 26 -3.89 -17.21 -6.07
CA VAL A 26 -4.68 -16.78 -4.91
C VAL A 26 -4.73 -15.25 -4.84
N ALA A 27 -3.59 -14.57 -5.00
CA ALA A 27 -3.52 -13.12 -5.04
C ALA A 27 -4.39 -12.54 -6.17
N LYS A 28 -4.38 -13.15 -7.35
CA LYS A 28 -5.24 -12.76 -8.48
C LYS A 28 -6.74 -12.91 -8.15
N GLN A 29 -7.13 -13.99 -7.49
CA GLN A 29 -8.52 -14.21 -7.08
C GLN A 29 -8.99 -13.14 -6.09
N VAL A 30 -8.15 -12.81 -5.10
CA VAL A 30 -8.42 -11.74 -4.13
C VAL A 30 -8.52 -10.39 -4.85
N TYR A 31 -7.60 -10.07 -5.75
CA TYR A 31 -7.62 -8.82 -6.52
C TYR A 31 -8.95 -8.59 -7.26
N ILE A 32 -9.46 -9.64 -7.92
CA ILE A 32 -10.72 -9.58 -8.66
C ILE A 32 -11.91 -9.52 -7.69
N ARG A 33 -11.92 -10.35 -6.65
CA ARG A 33 -13.03 -10.44 -5.69
C ARG A 33 -13.21 -9.16 -4.88
N GLU A 34 -12.11 -8.57 -4.43
CA GLU A 34 -12.11 -7.33 -3.64
C GLU A 34 -12.23 -6.08 -4.51
N GLY A 35 -12.36 -6.23 -5.83
CA GLY A 35 -12.56 -5.09 -6.73
C GLY A 35 -11.41 -4.09 -6.70
N MET A 36 -10.16 -4.56 -6.57
CA MET A 36 -8.96 -3.71 -6.50
C MET A 36 -8.58 -3.06 -7.85
N ALA A 37 -9.43 -3.20 -8.86
CA ALA A 37 -9.30 -2.46 -10.11
C ALA A 37 -9.59 -0.97 -9.86
N PRO A 38 -8.98 -0.06 -10.65
CA PRO A 38 -9.39 1.33 -10.62
C PRO A 38 -10.90 1.47 -10.81
N PRO A 39 -11.58 2.29 -10.00
CA PRO A 39 -13.02 2.46 -10.08
C PRO A 39 -13.43 3.12 -11.41
N SER A 40 -14.68 2.91 -11.81
CA SER A 40 -15.26 3.61 -12.96
C SER A 40 -15.48 5.10 -12.66
N VAL A 41 -15.63 5.91 -13.70
CA VAL A 41 -15.89 7.36 -13.56
C VAL A 41 -17.16 7.62 -12.73
N ALA A 42 -18.22 6.83 -12.92
CA ALA A 42 -19.45 6.95 -12.14
C ALA A 42 -19.24 6.67 -10.64
N GLN A 43 -18.36 5.71 -10.30
CA GLN A 43 -18.00 5.43 -8.91
C GLN A 43 -17.17 6.57 -8.31
N ILE A 44 -16.31 7.21 -9.10
CA ILE A 44 -15.53 8.39 -8.68
C ILE A 44 -16.47 9.57 -8.41
N GLU A 45 -17.45 9.83 -9.27
CA GLU A 45 -18.46 10.88 -9.06
C GLU A 45 -19.26 10.65 -7.77
N THR A 46 -19.69 9.41 -7.55
CA THR A 46 -20.40 9.02 -6.32
C THR A 46 -19.54 9.25 -5.07
N ALA A 47 -18.26 8.85 -5.13
CA ALA A 47 -17.32 9.04 -4.02
C ALA A 47 -17.05 10.53 -3.75
N ARG A 48 -16.93 11.35 -4.80
CA ARG A 48 -16.78 12.80 -4.70
C ARG A 48 -17.97 13.43 -3.98
N ASP A 49 -19.19 13.10 -4.39
CA ASP A 49 -20.40 13.68 -3.81
C ASP A 49 -20.56 13.27 -2.33
N ALA A 50 -20.24 12.01 -2.00
CA ALA A 50 -20.19 11.53 -0.62
C ALA A 50 -19.13 12.28 0.21
N ALA A 51 -17.95 12.52 -0.33
CA ALA A 51 -16.88 13.27 0.34
C ALA A 51 -17.28 14.73 0.58
N LEU A 52 -17.88 15.40 -0.40
CA LEU A 52 -18.39 16.75 -0.26
C LEU A 52 -19.47 16.81 0.83
N LYS A 53 -20.43 15.88 0.80
CA LYS A 53 -21.47 15.77 1.83
C LYS A 53 -20.87 15.60 3.21
N PHE A 54 -19.88 14.72 3.37
CA PHE A 54 -19.18 14.53 4.64
C PHE A 54 -18.54 15.83 5.13
N ILE A 55 -17.88 16.60 4.26
CA ILE A 55 -17.26 17.89 4.62
C ILE A 55 -18.32 18.89 5.12
N TRP A 56 -19.47 18.95 4.46
CA TRP A 56 -20.58 19.82 4.89
C TRP A 56 -21.15 19.39 6.24
N ASP A 57 -21.40 18.09 6.42
CA ASP A 57 -21.94 17.53 7.65
C ASP A 57 -20.93 17.69 8.82
N ALA A 58 -19.63 17.50 8.56
CA ALA A 58 -18.56 17.65 9.56
C ALA A 58 -18.46 19.08 10.13
N ARG A 59 -18.90 20.10 9.39
CA ARG A 59 -18.96 21.50 9.89
C ARG A 59 -20.07 21.72 10.91
N GLN A 60 -21.03 20.81 11.00
CA GLN A 60 -22.14 20.91 11.93
C GLN A 60 -21.79 20.26 13.27
N ALA A 61 -21.89 21.00 14.37
CA ALA A 61 -21.60 20.47 15.71
C ALA A 61 -22.46 19.25 16.09
N LYS A 62 -23.65 19.11 15.50
CA LYS A 62 -24.56 17.97 15.71
C LYS A 62 -23.95 16.64 15.25
N THR A 63 -23.12 16.65 14.20
CA THR A 63 -22.51 15.46 13.61
C THR A 63 -21.60 14.73 14.59
N TRP A 64 -20.91 15.47 15.44
CA TRP A 64 -19.95 14.92 16.42
C TRP A 64 -20.60 14.46 17.72
N ARG A 65 -21.79 14.95 18.04
CA ARG A 65 -22.47 14.68 19.33
C ARG A 65 -22.97 13.25 19.49
N ASN A 66 -23.21 12.55 18.38
CA ASN A 66 -23.84 11.22 18.37
C ASN A 66 -22.91 10.11 17.84
N ILE A 67 -21.59 10.33 17.83
CA ILE A 67 -20.65 9.33 17.34
C ILE A 67 -20.42 8.26 18.40
N SER A 68 -20.62 6.99 18.02
CA SER A 68 -20.32 5.86 18.88
C SER A 68 -18.81 5.57 18.93
N LYS A 69 -18.34 4.91 20.00
CA LYS A 69 -16.94 4.47 20.10
C LYS A 69 -16.53 3.57 18.93
N THR A 70 -17.43 2.70 18.47
CA THR A 70 -17.17 1.80 17.34
C THR A 70 -17.03 2.56 16.03
N GLN A 71 -17.84 3.59 15.80
CA GLN A 71 -17.71 4.46 14.62
C GLN A 71 -16.39 5.21 14.63
N PHE A 72 -15.98 5.74 15.78
CA PHE A 72 -14.70 6.43 15.91
C PHE A 72 -13.50 5.50 15.64
N LEU A 73 -13.52 4.28 16.20
CA LEU A 73 -12.47 3.29 15.97
C LEU A 73 -12.39 2.86 14.50
N ASN A 74 -13.53 2.58 13.87
CA ASN A 74 -13.56 2.20 12.45
C ASN A 74 -13.08 3.35 11.56
N ALA A 75 -13.48 4.59 11.84
CA ALA A 75 -13.01 5.76 11.10
C ALA A 75 -11.49 5.95 11.25
N GLY A 76 -10.96 5.75 12.47
CA GLY A 76 -9.52 5.79 12.73
C GLY A 76 -8.76 4.69 11.98
N LEU A 77 -9.30 3.47 11.95
CA LEU A 77 -8.72 2.35 11.20
C LEU A 77 -8.64 2.66 9.71
N VAL A 78 -9.76 3.09 9.11
CA VAL A 78 -9.81 3.45 7.68
C VAL A 78 -8.88 4.62 7.35
N ALA A 79 -8.76 5.61 8.26
CA ALA A 79 -7.82 6.70 8.09
C ALA A 79 -6.36 6.24 8.13
N ALA A 80 -6.02 5.30 9.02
CA ALA A 80 -4.69 4.70 9.08
C ALA A 80 -4.37 3.89 7.81
N GLU A 81 -5.34 3.14 7.28
CA GLU A 81 -5.21 2.41 6.01
C GLU A 81 -4.98 3.37 4.83
N ALA A 82 -5.76 4.45 4.74
CA ALA A 82 -5.58 5.47 3.70
C ALA A 82 -4.19 6.13 3.78
N TYR A 83 -3.70 6.40 4.99
CA TYR A 83 -2.35 6.92 5.22
C TYR A 83 -1.27 5.93 4.78
N ALA A 84 -1.44 4.64 5.07
CA ALA A 84 -0.52 3.60 4.60
C ALA A 84 -0.47 3.53 3.06
N PHE A 85 -1.60 3.61 2.38
CA PHE A 85 -1.64 3.68 0.91
C PHE A 85 -0.93 4.91 0.36
N PHE A 86 -1.08 6.07 1.01
CA PHE A 86 -0.35 7.28 0.64
C PHE A 86 1.17 7.06 0.71
N MET A 87 1.67 6.48 1.80
CA MET A 87 3.10 6.16 1.96
C MET A 87 3.61 5.17 0.90
N VAL A 88 2.82 4.14 0.58
CA VAL A 88 3.15 3.21 -0.53
C VAL A 88 3.22 3.96 -1.86
N GLY A 89 2.30 4.90 -2.10
CA GLY A 89 2.33 5.79 -3.25
C GLY A 89 3.61 6.62 -3.33
N GLU A 90 4.05 7.20 -2.20
CA GLU A 90 5.31 7.94 -2.13
C GLU A 90 6.52 7.04 -2.42
N ILE A 91 6.57 5.82 -1.87
CA ILE A 91 7.61 4.82 -2.14
C ILE A 91 7.71 4.52 -3.64
N ILE A 92 6.56 4.32 -4.30
CA ILE A 92 6.50 4.09 -5.75
C ILE A 92 6.95 5.34 -6.52
N GLY A 93 6.44 6.52 -6.15
CA GLY A 93 6.76 7.78 -6.81
C GLY A 93 8.25 8.15 -6.73
N ARG A 94 8.88 7.91 -5.57
CA ARG A 94 10.32 8.14 -5.36
C ARG A 94 11.21 6.97 -5.76
N ARG A 95 10.64 5.78 -6.02
CA ARG A 95 11.34 4.51 -6.31
C ARG A 95 12.39 4.13 -5.27
N SER A 96 12.13 4.43 -4.00
CA SER A 96 13.03 4.16 -2.88
C SER A 96 12.23 3.71 -1.66
N LEU A 97 12.69 2.63 -1.02
CA LEU A 97 12.10 2.10 0.20
C LEU A 97 12.52 2.88 1.44
N VAL A 98 13.76 3.40 1.48
CA VAL A 98 14.33 4.11 2.62
C VAL A 98 15.15 5.29 2.11
N GLY A 99 14.82 6.50 2.57
CA GLY A 99 15.56 7.71 2.22
C GLY A 99 15.56 8.03 0.73
N TYR A 100 16.12 9.18 0.36
CA TYR A 100 16.39 9.48 -1.04
C TYR A 100 17.77 8.98 -1.39
N ASN A 101 17.91 8.33 -2.55
CA ASN A 101 19.21 7.97 -3.08
C ASN A 101 19.84 9.24 -3.71
N VAL A 102 20.24 10.16 -2.85
CA VAL A 102 21.03 11.33 -3.23
C VAL A 102 22.50 10.95 -3.12
N LYS A 103 23.31 11.33 -4.12
CA LYS A 103 24.76 11.36 -3.94
C LYS A 103 25.05 12.33 -2.80
N SER A 104 25.55 11.82 -1.68
CA SER A 104 26.07 12.66 -0.60
C SER A 104 27.13 13.59 -1.18
N ALA A 105 27.05 14.88 -0.86
CA ALA A 105 28.04 15.89 -1.24
C ALA A 105 29.39 15.76 -0.47
N ASP A 106 29.64 14.60 0.13
CA ASP A 106 30.81 14.29 0.97
C ASP A 106 31.87 13.44 0.25
N SER A 107 31.86 13.38 -1.08
CA SER A 107 33.09 13.08 -1.83
C SER A 107 33.83 14.39 -2.11
N ASN A 108 34.19 15.12 -1.04
CA ASN A 108 35.26 16.10 -1.14
C ASN A 108 36.59 15.35 -1.15
N ASP A 109 37.31 15.55 -2.24
CA ASP A 109 38.70 15.18 -2.45
C ASP A 109 39.54 15.34 -1.18
N HIS A 110 39.98 14.21 -0.61
CA HIS A 110 41.17 14.16 0.22
C HIS A 110 42.28 13.46 -0.58
N HIS A 111 42.76 14.16 -1.60
CA HIS A 111 44.07 13.94 -2.19
C HIS A 111 45.00 15.08 -1.74
N HIS A 112 45.70 14.85 -0.63
CA HIS A 112 47.01 15.42 -0.30
C HIS A 112 47.74 14.42 0.59
#